data_AF-A0A068VHK4-F1
#
_entry.id   AF-A0A068VHK4-F1
#
_cell.length_a   1.000
_cell.length_b   1.000
_cell.length_c   1.000
_cell.angle_alpha   90.00
_cell.angle_beta   90.00
_cell.angle_gamma   90.00
#
_symmetry.space_group_name_H-M   'P 1'
#
loop_
_entity.id
_entity.type
_entity.pdbx_description
1 polymer ?
#
loop_
_entity_poly.entity_id
_entity_poly.type
_entity_poly.pdbx_seq_one_letter_code
_entity_poly.pdbx_strand_id
1 'polypeptide(L)'
;MSLADTVTVMAQRLHERLQECNGDEILKAEAGAKVQKFTEWALKCIGFHSRSQGNRDRVGQNSAVEIQLQLSAFKTFLDLAGNHLTGKDFTEAFDAACFPLTLFSTSFDPGWATGTSANAIQGLLAMLVEGGADNVNQCFLEASRFGSTELVRILLQIAQRNSLDVDVDLALGFASHYGKIGTMQCLVEEGNAMAFLGPLMRAAERGCMPVVQWFVERGCRDMELCLALTAATSSSQVEVAAYLLPHVPKHILAALSIEILKAAAERSGRSLDGVSFLLQSDFLGEPAATYAVADSIARSNDESVAPELRAFLKEHWSEAAFLDGLKQGQEHYMNLVRIVKWGESPICLRDLPGPLRVAIAYLPLYRECRKAGGCLLSQRRRGQLVEAARRLGGVELEEASQGRQLLAVLEHHLPSFLLNT
;
A
#
# COMPACT_ATOMS: atom_id res chain seq x y z
N MET A 1 6.53 -30.50 22.42
CA MET A 1 7.51 -30.49 21.32
C MET A 1 8.85 -30.94 21.88
N SER A 2 9.62 -31.73 21.13
CA SER A 2 11.02 -31.96 21.51
C SER A 2 11.85 -30.71 21.23
N LEU A 3 12.99 -30.58 21.91
CA LEU A 3 13.94 -29.47 21.70
C LEU A 3 14.41 -29.40 20.24
N ALA A 4 14.56 -30.56 19.59
CA ALA A 4 14.94 -30.67 18.18
C ALA A 4 13.83 -30.15 17.24
N ASP A 5 12.56 -30.48 17.52
CA ASP A 5 11.43 -29.97 16.73
C ASP A 5 11.33 -28.44 16.82
N THR A 6 11.68 -27.87 17.97
CA THR A 6 11.68 -26.41 18.19
C THR A 6 12.76 -25.73 17.35
N VAL A 7 13.96 -26.31 17.26
CA VAL A 7 15.06 -25.81 16.40
C VAL A 7 14.66 -25.83 14.93
N THR A 8 14.06 -26.94 14.47
CA THR A 8 13.68 -27.07 13.06
C THR A 8 12.56 -26.09 12.69
N VAL A 9 11.58 -25.90 13.56
CA VAL A 9 10.51 -24.90 13.36
C VAL A 9 11.06 -23.47 13.36
N MET A 10 12.00 -23.16 14.27
CA MET A 10 12.64 -21.84 14.32
C MET A 10 13.48 -21.56 13.07
N ALA A 11 14.27 -22.54 12.62
CA ALA A 11 15.10 -22.41 11.42
C ALA A 11 14.25 -22.28 10.14
N GLN A 12 13.17 -23.04 10.03
CA GLN A 12 12.26 -22.97 8.90
C GLN A 12 11.48 -21.64 8.87
N ARG A 13 11.00 -21.15 10.00
CA ARG A 13 10.32 -19.84 10.07
C ARG A 13 11.27 -18.67 9.85
N LEU A 14 12.50 -18.76 10.35
CA LEU A 14 13.54 -17.79 10.01
C LEU A 14 13.77 -17.76 8.49
N HIS A 15 13.81 -18.92 7.84
CA HIS A 15 13.93 -19.00 6.38
C HIS A 15 12.74 -18.34 5.67
N GLU A 16 11.50 -18.64 6.09
CA GLU A 16 10.28 -18.00 5.57
C GLU A 16 10.27 -16.48 5.78
N ARG A 17 10.74 -16.00 6.94
CA ARG A 17 10.81 -14.57 7.27
C ARG A 17 11.95 -13.83 6.56
N LEU A 18 13.06 -14.51 6.28
CA LEU A 18 14.14 -13.97 5.45
C LEU A 18 13.72 -13.88 3.98
N GLN A 19 12.81 -14.73 3.51
CA GLN A 19 12.20 -14.60 2.18
C GLN A 19 11.29 -13.35 2.07
N GLU A 20 10.66 -12.90 3.16
CA GLU A 20 9.90 -11.63 3.21
C GLU A 20 10.80 -10.38 3.12
N CYS A 21 12.12 -10.52 3.32
CA CYS A 21 13.08 -9.43 3.21
C CYS A 21 13.56 -9.26 1.76
N ASN A 22 13.52 -8.06 1.19
CA ASN A 22 14.24 -7.77 -0.05
C ASN A 22 15.73 -7.54 0.28
N GLY A 23 16.63 -8.37 -0.26
CA GLY A 23 18.07 -8.32 0.01
C GLY A 23 18.84 -9.48 -0.63
N ASP A 24 20.17 -9.43 -0.55
CA ASP A 24 21.08 -10.43 -1.12
C ASP A 24 20.83 -11.83 -0.54
N GLU A 25 20.50 -12.79 -1.40
CA GLU A 25 20.20 -14.19 -1.04
C GLU A 25 21.35 -14.87 -0.30
N ILE A 26 22.59 -14.44 -0.56
CA ILE A 26 23.79 -14.99 0.10
C ILE A 26 23.82 -14.55 1.57
N LEU A 27 23.52 -13.27 1.85
CA LEU A 27 23.46 -12.74 3.21
C LEU A 27 22.29 -13.32 4.00
N LYS A 28 21.15 -13.58 3.36
CA LYS A 28 20.01 -14.29 3.99
C LYS A 28 20.39 -15.70 4.40
N ALA A 29 21.04 -16.45 3.53
CA ALA A 29 21.49 -17.81 3.84
C ALA A 29 22.53 -17.82 4.98
N GLU A 30 23.45 -16.86 4.98
CA GLU A 30 24.45 -16.73 6.04
C GLU A 30 23.84 -16.34 7.40
N ALA A 31 22.88 -15.41 7.40
CA ALA A 31 22.10 -15.06 8.59
C ALA A 31 21.32 -16.29 9.11
N GLY A 32 20.68 -17.04 8.21
CA GLY A 32 20.01 -18.30 8.53
C GLY A 32 20.90 -19.28 9.29
N ALA A 33 22.11 -19.51 8.77
CA ALA A 33 23.08 -20.42 9.37
C ALA A 33 23.63 -19.94 10.72
N LYS A 34 23.88 -18.63 10.87
CA LYS A 34 24.36 -18.03 12.14
C LYS A 34 23.31 -18.18 13.24
N VAL A 35 22.04 -17.96 12.91
CA VAL A 35 20.93 -18.08 13.85
C VAL A 35 20.67 -19.53 14.25
N GLN A 36 20.74 -20.46 13.30
CA GLN A 36 20.62 -21.88 13.63
C GLN A 36 21.70 -22.29 14.64
N LYS A 37 22.96 -21.88 14.42
CA LYS A 37 24.07 -22.14 15.34
C LYS A 37 23.85 -21.51 16.72
N PHE A 38 23.39 -20.26 16.75
CA PHE A 38 23.07 -19.56 18.01
C PHE A 38 21.93 -20.27 18.76
N THR A 39 20.87 -20.67 18.05
CA THR A 39 19.72 -21.37 18.62
C THR A 39 20.13 -22.73 19.20
N GLU A 40 20.95 -23.50 18.47
CA GLU A 40 21.53 -24.76 18.95
C GLU A 40 22.42 -24.56 20.18
N TRP A 41 23.21 -23.49 20.23
CA TRP A 41 24.03 -23.13 21.39
C TRP A 41 23.16 -22.73 22.59
N ALA A 42 22.22 -21.81 22.41
CA ALA A 42 21.32 -21.33 23.45
C ALA A 42 20.51 -22.47 24.07
N LEU A 43 20.02 -23.40 23.25
CA LEU A 43 19.27 -24.56 23.72
C LEU A 43 20.17 -25.60 24.42
N LYS A 44 21.44 -25.74 24.04
CA LYS A 44 22.41 -26.51 24.83
C LYS A 44 22.58 -25.89 26.21
N CYS A 45 22.77 -24.58 26.30
CA CYS A 45 22.89 -23.86 27.57
C CYS A 45 21.64 -24.02 28.46
N ILE A 46 20.44 -23.86 27.89
CA ILE A 46 19.16 -24.08 28.59
C ILE A 46 19.02 -25.54 29.03
N GLY A 47 19.40 -26.50 28.16
CA GLY A 47 19.37 -27.93 28.46
C GLY A 47 20.34 -28.37 29.57
N PHE A 48 21.46 -27.68 29.74
CA PHE A 48 22.35 -27.87 30.89
C PHE A 48 21.70 -27.39 32.20
N HIS A 49 20.95 -26.29 32.17
CA HIS A 49 20.23 -25.79 33.34
C HIS A 49 19.02 -26.64 33.71
N SER A 50 18.22 -27.12 32.74
CA SER A 50 17.05 -27.95 33.02
C SER A 50 17.41 -29.33 33.60
N ARG A 51 18.55 -29.90 33.20
CA ARG A 51 19.08 -31.15 33.80
C ARG A 51 19.66 -30.97 35.20
N SER A 52 20.07 -29.76 35.55
CA SER A 52 20.53 -29.43 36.91
C SER A 52 19.37 -29.19 37.90
N GLN A 53 18.19 -28.80 37.39
CA GLN A 53 16.95 -28.74 38.16
C GLN A 53 16.27 -30.12 38.15
N GLY A 54 16.80 -31.03 38.96
CA GLY A 54 16.18 -32.32 39.20
C GLY A 54 14.76 -32.18 39.77
N ASN A 55 13.80 -32.72 39.04
CA ASN A 55 12.52 -33.26 39.52
C ASN A 55 11.67 -32.34 40.42
N ARG A 56 11.15 -31.24 39.85
CA ARG A 56 9.93 -30.62 40.38
C ARG A 56 8.92 -30.41 39.26
N ASP A 57 7.95 -31.33 39.21
CA ASP A 57 6.65 -31.11 38.60
C ASP A 57 6.00 -29.86 39.19
N ARG A 58 6.18 -28.72 38.54
CA ARG A 58 5.27 -27.57 38.64
C ARG A 58 5.14 -26.91 37.28
N VAL A 59 4.21 -27.45 36.50
CA VAL A 59 3.51 -26.66 35.49
C VAL A 59 2.97 -25.40 36.16
N GLY A 60 3.41 -24.25 35.66
CA GLY A 60 2.71 -22.97 35.78
C GLY A 60 2.64 -22.36 37.18
N GLN A 61 3.69 -21.66 37.59
CA GLN A 61 3.62 -20.35 38.25
C GLN A 61 5.06 -19.93 38.64
N ASN A 62 5.75 -19.21 37.74
CA ASN A 62 6.89 -18.39 38.18
C ASN A 62 6.30 -17.30 39.10
N SER A 63 6.37 -17.51 40.42
CA SER A 63 5.91 -16.51 41.37
C SER A 63 6.71 -15.23 41.17
N ALA A 64 6.09 -14.05 41.35
CA ALA A 64 6.80 -12.78 41.22
C ALA A 64 8.09 -12.71 42.07
N VAL A 65 8.08 -13.43 43.21
CA VAL A 65 9.23 -13.60 44.11
C VAL A 65 10.38 -14.36 43.44
N GLU A 66 10.10 -15.42 42.68
CA GLU A 66 11.13 -16.20 41.99
C GLU A 66 11.79 -15.40 40.87
N ILE A 67 11.02 -14.63 40.11
CA ILE A 67 11.54 -13.72 39.09
C ILE A 67 12.40 -12.63 39.73
N GLN A 68 11.94 -12.05 40.83
CA GLN A 68 12.73 -11.07 41.57
C GLN A 68 14.05 -11.66 42.08
N LEU A 69 14.03 -12.90 42.58
CA LEU A 69 15.25 -13.61 42.99
C LEU A 69 16.19 -13.85 41.81
N GLN A 70 15.69 -14.31 40.66
CA GLN A 70 16.50 -14.53 39.46
C GLN A 70 17.13 -13.22 38.95
N LEU A 71 16.35 -12.14 38.87
CA LEU A 71 16.86 -10.82 38.48
C LEU A 71 17.90 -10.31 39.49
N SER A 72 17.67 -10.51 40.80
CA SER A 72 18.63 -10.10 41.84
C SER A 72 19.94 -10.90 41.81
N ALA A 73 19.86 -12.20 41.53
CA ALA A 73 21.02 -13.06 41.36
C ALA A 73 21.82 -12.68 40.11
N PHE A 74 21.12 -12.40 39.00
CA PHE A 74 21.76 -11.92 37.77
C PHE A 74 22.42 -10.56 37.99
N LYS A 75 21.76 -9.62 38.67
CA LYS A 75 22.35 -8.34 39.06
C LYS A 75 23.61 -8.53 39.91
N THR A 76 23.54 -9.41 40.92
CA THR A 76 24.70 -9.72 41.76
C THR A 76 25.85 -10.33 40.94
N PHE A 77 25.54 -11.17 39.95
CA PHE A 77 26.52 -11.69 39.01
C PHE A 77 27.18 -10.58 38.18
N LEU A 78 26.38 -9.65 37.64
CA LEU A 78 26.91 -8.49 36.90
C LEU A 78 27.81 -7.61 37.79
N ASP A 79 27.39 -7.35 39.03
CA ASP A 79 28.16 -6.58 40.01
C ASP A 79 29.49 -7.28 40.34
N LEU A 80 29.50 -8.62 40.45
CA LEU A 80 30.71 -9.42 40.68
C LEU A 80 31.63 -9.48 39.46
N ALA A 81 31.06 -9.53 38.26
CA ALA A 81 31.82 -9.47 37.01
C ALA A 81 32.50 -8.09 36.86
N GLY A 82 31.90 -7.03 37.41
CA GLY A 82 32.52 -5.72 37.56
C GLY A 82 33.07 -5.19 36.23
N ASN A 83 34.30 -4.66 36.26
CA ASN A 83 34.96 -4.06 35.09
C ASN A 83 35.44 -5.08 34.03
N HIS A 84 35.15 -6.38 34.19
CA HIS A 84 35.49 -7.40 33.20
C HIS A 84 34.50 -7.45 32.03
N LEU A 85 33.34 -6.81 32.15
CA LEU A 85 32.36 -6.67 31.07
C LEU A 85 32.49 -5.28 30.45
N THR A 86 32.49 -5.25 29.12
CA THR A 86 32.50 -4.03 28.32
C THR A 86 31.11 -3.75 27.76
N GLY A 87 30.85 -2.52 27.33
CA GLY A 87 29.58 -2.18 26.65
C GLY A 87 29.28 -3.10 25.46
N LYS A 88 30.30 -3.60 24.75
CA LYS A 88 30.13 -4.57 23.66
C LYS A 88 29.55 -5.89 24.15
N ASP A 89 29.98 -6.39 25.31
CA ASP A 89 29.46 -7.63 25.88
C ASP A 89 27.98 -7.47 26.25
N PHE A 90 27.59 -6.29 26.76
CA PHE A 90 26.20 -5.95 27.03
C PHE A 90 25.37 -5.80 25.75
N THR A 91 25.90 -5.15 24.71
CA THR A 91 25.29 -5.04 23.38
C THR A 91 25.03 -6.43 22.76
N GLU A 92 26.03 -7.32 22.78
CA GLU A 92 25.88 -8.69 22.26
C GLU A 92 24.87 -9.50 23.07
N ALA A 93 24.88 -9.39 24.40
CA ALA A 93 23.90 -10.04 25.27
C ALA A 93 22.47 -9.50 25.03
N PHE A 94 22.34 -8.20 24.77
CA PHE A 94 21.07 -7.55 24.47
C PHE A 94 20.50 -8.04 23.13
N ASP A 95 21.32 -8.10 22.08
CA ASP A 95 20.92 -8.67 20.79
C ASP A 95 20.51 -10.14 20.94
N ALA A 96 21.31 -10.93 21.65
CA ALA A 96 21.03 -12.34 21.91
C ALA A 96 19.70 -12.56 22.64
N ALA A 97 19.35 -11.68 23.60
CA ALA A 97 18.10 -11.75 24.35
C ALA A 97 16.90 -11.32 23.48
N CYS A 98 17.04 -10.28 22.68
CA CYS A 98 15.97 -9.74 21.87
C CYS A 98 15.70 -10.55 20.59
N PHE A 99 16.73 -11.15 20.00
CA PHE A 99 16.66 -11.91 18.75
C PHE A 99 15.50 -12.93 18.69
N PRO A 100 15.33 -13.86 19.66
CA PRO A 100 14.22 -14.79 19.63
C PRO A 100 12.85 -14.12 19.84
N LEU A 101 12.81 -13.03 20.61
CA LEU A 101 11.59 -12.25 20.87
C LEU A 101 11.15 -11.46 19.63
N THR A 102 12.09 -11.05 18.78
CA THR A 102 11.83 -10.35 17.51
C THR A 102 11.24 -11.29 16.47
N LEU A 103 11.83 -12.48 16.28
CA LEU A 103 11.47 -13.37 15.18
C LEU A 103 10.32 -14.32 15.47
N PHE A 104 10.13 -14.70 16.73
CA PHE A 104 9.19 -15.78 17.11
C PHE A 104 8.04 -15.28 17.99
N SER A 105 7.79 -13.97 18.04
CA SER A 105 6.73 -13.35 18.85
C SER A 105 5.33 -13.91 18.61
N THR A 106 5.00 -14.27 17.37
CA THR A 106 3.73 -14.89 16.97
C THR A 106 3.72 -16.42 17.07
N SER A 107 4.86 -17.01 17.43
CA SER A 107 5.14 -18.45 17.30
C SER A 107 5.10 -19.21 18.62
N PHE A 108 5.18 -18.50 19.74
CA PHE A 108 5.11 -19.06 21.08
C PHE A 108 3.77 -18.79 21.73
N ASP A 109 3.43 -19.60 22.72
CA ASP A 109 2.41 -19.27 23.71
C ASP A 109 2.79 -17.88 24.30
N PRO A 110 1.90 -16.87 24.29
CA PRO A 110 2.20 -15.49 24.71
C PRO A 110 2.50 -15.34 26.21
N GLY A 111 2.82 -16.43 26.91
CA GLY A 111 3.17 -16.44 28.32
C GLY A 111 4.42 -15.63 28.67
N TRP A 112 5.29 -15.33 27.69
CA TRP A 112 6.39 -14.36 27.88
C TRP A 112 5.92 -12.91 27.79
N ALA A 113 4.90 -12.66 26.97
CA ALA A 113 4.35 -11.34 26.68
C ALA A 113 3.29 -10.88 27.70
N THR A 114 2.93 -11.74 28.66
CA THR A 114 1.88 -11.46 29.64
C THR A 114 2.34 -11.75 31.06
N GLY A 115 1.84 -10.95 32.02
CA GLY A 115 2.05 -11.17 33.44
C GLY A 115 3.50 -11.07 33.90
N THR A 116 3.92 -11.99 34.76
CA THR A 116 5.19 -11.91 35.48
C THR A 116 6.41 -12.14 34.58
N SER A 117 6.27 -12.89 33.48
CA SER A 117 7.35 -13.14 32.51
C SER A 117 7.75 -11.90 31.72
N ALA A 118 6.78 -11.03 31.38
CA ALA A 118 7.06 -9.78 30.69
C ALA A 118 7.92 -8.85 31.56
N ASN A 119 7.62 -8.80 32.86
CA ASN A 119 8.43 -8.07 33.84
C ASN A 119 9.86 -8.66 33.96
N ALA A 120 10.01 -9.98 33.84
CA ALA A 120 11.32 -10.64 33.84
C ALA A 120 12.16 -10.21 32.63
N ILE A 121 11.55 -10.23 31.44
CA ILE A 121 12.21 -9.81 30.19
C ILE A 121 12.54 -8.32 30.25
N GLN A 122 11.60 -7.47 30.65
CA GLN A 122 11.83 -6.04 30.83
C GLN A 122 12.96 -5.78 31.83
N GLY A 123 13.00 -6.48 32.95
CA GLY A 123 14.05 -6.36 33.96
C GLY A 123 15.41 -6.78 33.43
N LEU A 124 15.49 -7.90 32.71
CA LEU A 124 16.71 -8.38 32.06
C LEU A 124 17.24 -7.34 31.06
N LEU A 125 16.40 -6.90 30.13
CA LEU A 125 16.78 -5.94 29.10
C LEU A 125 17.18 -4.59 29.70
N ALA A 126 16.48 -4.11 30.74
CA ALA A 126 16.85 -2.90 31.45
C ALA A 126 18.24 -3.00 32.11
N MET A 127 18.57 -4.13 32.75
CA MET A 127 19.92 -4.33 33.32
C MET A 127 21.02 -4.35 32.27
N LEU A 128 20.75 -4.91 31.08
CA LEU A 128 21.71 -4.90 29.97
C LEU A 128 21.93 -3.48 29.42
N VAL A 129 20.87 -2.68 29.34
CA VAL A 129 20.95 -1.25 28.98
C VAL A 129 21.72 -0.44 30.04
N GLU A 130 21.41 -0.64 31.33
CA GLU A 130 22.14 -0.01 32.44
C GLU A 130 23.63 -0.40 32.44
N GLY A 131 23.97 -1.60 31.96
CA GLY A 131 25.35 -2.08 31.77
C GLY A 131 26.09 -1.46 30.58
N GLY A 132 25.38 -0.79 29.66
CA GLY A 132 25.97 -0.06 28.54
C GLY A 132 25.67 -0.62 27.14
N ALA A 133 24.59 -1.40 26.98
CA ALA A 133 24.11 -1.79 25.65
C ALA A 133 23.64 -0.56 24.85
N ASP A 134 24.13 -0.41 23.61
CA ASP A 134 23.91 0.76 22.75
C ASP A 134 23.03 0.50 21.51
N ASN A 135 22.59 -0.74 21.30
CA ASN A 135 21.81 -1.22 20.15
C ASN A 135 20.29 -1.21 20.34
N VAL A 136 19.78 -0.54 21.38
CA VAL A 136 18.34 -0.52 21.70
C VAL A 136 17.49 -0.05 20.52
N ASN A 137 17.91 1.02 19.82
CA ASN A 137 17.19 1.54 18.66
C ASN A 137 17.20 0.54 17.48
N GLN A 138 18.33 -0.14 17.23
CA GLN A 138 18.41 -1.14 16.17
C GLN A 138 17.43 -2.29 16.42
N CYS A 139 17.43 -2.82 17.63
CA CYS A 139 16.50 -3.87 18.04
C CYS A 139 15.03 -3.41 17.96
N PHE A 140 14.75 -2.18 18.38
CA PHE A 140 13.42 -1.57 18.32
C PHE A 140 12.88 -1.47 16.88
N LEU A 141 13.71 -1.05 15.93
CA LEU A 141 13.36 -1.00 14.52
C LEU A 141 13.12 -2.41 13.93
N GLU A 142 13.94 -3.39 14.29
CA GLU A 142 13.75 -4.78 13.86
C GLU A 142 12.49 -5.42 14.45
N ALA A 143 12.23 -5.22 15.74
CA ALA A 143 10.99 -5.64 16.39
C ALA A 143 9.77 -5.05 15.69
N SER A 144 9.86 -3.79 15.29
CA SER A 144 8.81 -3.09 14.55
C SER A 144 8.58 -3.66 13.15
N ARG A 145 9.68 -3.95 12.44
CA ARG A 145 9.68 -4.60 11.13
C ARG A 145 9.01 -5.98 11.15
N PHE A 146 9.36 -6.81 12.13
CA PHE A 146 8.82 -8.18 12.23
C PHE A 146 7.43 -8.25 12.87
N GLY A 147 6.99 -7.16 13.52
CA GLY A 147 5.68 -7.10 14.16
C GLY A 147 5.67 -7.72 15.57
N SER A 148 6.79 -7.68 16.29
CA SER A 148 6.87 -8.10 17.69
C SER A 148 6.33 -6.99 18.60
N THR A 149 5.01 -6.82 18.62
CA THR A 149 4.34 -5.71 19.31
C THR A 149 4.69 -5.61 20.79
N GLU A 150 4.77 -6.74 21.50
CA GLU A 150 5.13 -6.73 22.93
C GLU A 150 6.58 -6.31 23.16
N LEU A 151 7.51 -6.79 22.32
CA LEU A 151 8.90 -6.37 22.43
C LEU A 151 9.04 -4.87 22.15
N VAL A 152 8.32 -4.35 21.14
CA VAL A 152 8.23 -2.91 20.87
C VAL A 152 7.77 -2.14 22.11
N ARG A 153 6.71 -2.61 22.79
CA ARG A 153 6.23 -2.02 24.05
C ARG A 153 7.29 -2.02 25.15
N ILE A 154 7.92 -3.16 25.39
CA ILE A 154 8.97 -3.29 26.41
C ILE A 154 10.14 -2.34 26.11
N LEU A 155 10.57 -2.27 24.85
CA LEU A 155 11.66 -1.40 24.42
C LEU A 155 11.30 0.09 24.53
N LEU A 156 10.06 0.49 24.23
CA LEU A 156 9.57 1.86 24.48
C LEU A 156 9.68 2.24 25.96
N GLN A 157 9.23 1.36 26.85
CA GLN A 157 9.30 1.61 28.30
C GLN A 157 10.76 1.70 28.81
N ILE A 158 11.65 0.85 28.29
CA ILE A 158 13.08 0.89 28.61
C ILE A 158 13.72 2.18 28.10
N ALA A 159 13.40 2.59 26.87
CA ALA A 159 13.92 3.82 26.28
C ALA A 159 13.47 5.06 27.06
N GLN A 160 12.18 5.14 27.42
CA GLN A 160 11.63 6.22 28.25
C GLN A 160 12.29 6.30 29.63
N ARG A 161 12.51 5.16 30.29
CA ARG A 161 13.12 5.12 31.63
C ARG A 161 14.60 5.49 31.63
N ASN A 162 15.32 5.14 30.56
CA ASN A 162 16.76 5.37 30.45
C ASN A 162 17.11 6.61 29.60
N SER A 163 16.12 7.42 29.21
CA SER A 163 16.29 8.59 28.33
C SER A 163 17.05 8.27 27.04
N LEU A 164 16.77 7.10 26.46
CA LEU A 164 17.35 6.69 25.18
C LEU A 164 16.54 7.24 24.02
N ASP A 165 17.25 7.63 22.96
CA ASP A 165 16.64 8.07 21.72
C ASP A 165 16.30 6.85 20.85
N VAL A 166 15.01 6.63 20.61
CA VAL A 166 14.50 5.59 19.71
C VAL A 166 13.65 6.23 18.62
N ASP A 167 13.87 5.82 17.38
CA ASP A 167 13.21 6.43 16.23
C ASP A 167 11.83 5.80 15.99
N VAL A 168 10.84 6.28 16.73
CA VAL A 168 9.45 5.78 16.69
C VAL A 168 8.80 6.02 15.32
N ASP A 169 9.11 7.13 14.66
CA ASP A 169 8.54 7.46 13.35
C ASP A 169 9.12 6.54 12.25
N LEU A 170 10.42 6.24 12.29
CA LEU A 170 11.03 5.25 11.40
C LEU A 170 10.51 3.84 11.67
N ALA A 171 10.31 3.48 12.95
CA ALA A 171 9.67 2.23 13.35
C ALA A 171 8.26 2.10 12.77
N LEU A 172 7.47 3.17 12.80
CA LEU A 172 6.13 3.20 12.18
C LEU A 172 6.23 3.00 10.67
N GLY A 173 7.24 3.59 10.03
CA GLY A 173 7.56 3.35 8.62
C GLY A 173 7.83 1.88 8.30
N PHE A 174 8.63 1.18 9.11
CA PHE A 174 8.87 -0.25 8.95
C PHE A 174 7.61 -1.09 9.20
N ALA A 175 6.90 -0.85 10.31
CA ALA A 175 5.69 -1.59 10.64
C ALA A 175 4.63 -1.45 9.54
N SER A 176 4.44 -0.23 9.03
CA SER A 176 3.52 0.07 7.91
C SER A 176 3.96 -0.60 6.62
N HIS A 177 5.27 -0.59 6.32
CA HIS A 177 5.79 -1.30 5.15
C HIS A 177 5.50 -2.81 5.25
N TYR A 178 5.63 -3.44 6.41
CA TYR A 178 5.39 -4.88 6.54
C TYR A 178 3.95 -5.25 6.95
N GLY A 179 3.02 -4.28 6.93
CA GLY A 179 1.61 -4.49 7.24
C GLY A 179 1.35 -4.94 8.68
N LYS A 180 2.23 -4.56 9.63
CA LYS A 180 2.16 -4.96 11.04
C LYS A 180 1.22 -4.04 11.82
N ILE A 181 -0.08 -4.11 11.54
CA ILE A 181 -1.12 -3.21 12.09
C ILE A 181 -1.09 -3.12 13.62
N GLY A 182 -0.99 -4.26 14.33
CA GLY A 182 -0.91 -4.27 15.80
C GLY A 182 0.29 -3.51 16.34
N THR A 183 1.43 -3.59 15.65
CA THR A 183 2.63 -2.83 16.01
C THR A 183 2.50 -1.35 15.63
N MET A 184 1.90 -1.02 14.49
CA MET A 184 1.59 0.38 14.16
C MET A 184 0.72 1.04 15.24
N GLN A 185 -0.26 0.30 15.76
CA GLN A 185 -1.11 0.76 16.84
C GLN A 185 -0.35 1.01 18.13
N CYS A 186 0.51 0.08 18.55
CA CYS A 186 1.41 0.28 19.69
C CYS A 186 2.33 1.50 19.51
N LEU A 187 2.91 1.70 18.33
CA LEU A 187 3.82 2.82 18.05
C LEU A 187 3.10 4.18 18.10
N VAL A 188 1.85 4.27 17.65
CA VAL A 188 1.07 5.51 17.72
C VAL A 188 0.55 5.77 19.14
N GLU A 189 -0.01 4.76 19.80
CA GLU A 189 -0.68 4.93 21.10
C GLU A 189 0.30 5.02 22.28
N GLU A 190 1.38 4.24 22.24
CA GLU A 190 2.35 4.14 23.34
C GLU A 190 3.67 4.85 23.00
N GLY A 191 4.05 4.85 21.73
CA GLY A 191 5.27 5.51 21.23
C GLY A 191 5.07 6.97 20.83
N ASN A 192 3.83 7.46 20.76
CA ASN A 192 3.49 8.81 20.28
C ASN A 192 4.03 9.12 18.87
N ALA A 193 4.03 8.15 17.96
CA ALA A 193 4.42 8.39 16.56
C ALA A 193 3.48 9.43 15.91
N MET A 194 4.05 10.44 15.23
CA MET A 194 3.29 11.55 14.65
C MET A 194 3.49 11.66 13.12
N ALA A 195 4.54 11.06 12.57
CA ALA A 195 4.87 11.21 11.15
C ALA A 195 4.11 10.20 10.28
N PHE A 196 2.84 10.49 9.95
CA PHE A 196 2.01 9.58 9.15
C PHE A 196 2.24 9.68 7.63
N LEU A 197 2.69 10.84 7.14
CA LEU A 197 2.84 11.10 5.71
C LEU A 197 3.69 10.05 4.97
N GLY A 198 4.92 9.81 5.44
CA GLY A 198 5.84 8.88 4.81
C GLY A 198 5.32 7.44 4.76
N PRO A 199 4.89 6.87 5.91
CA PRO A 199 4.25 5.56 5.98
C PRO A 199 3.01 5.42 5.08
N LEU A 200 2.11 6.41 5.10
CA LEU A 200 0.90 6.41 4.28
C LEU A 200 1.23 6.45 2.78
N MET A 201 2.13 7.34 2.35
CA MET A 201 2.56 7.43 0.95
C MET A 201 3.15 6.11 0.46
N ARG A 202 4.07 5.50 1.22
CA ARG A 202 4.67 4.20 0.90
C ARG A 202 3.63 3.08 0.82
N ALA A 203 2.62 3.09 1.69
CA ALA A 203 1.53 2.12 1.65
C ALA A 203 0.66 2.31 0.40
N ALA A 204 0.39 3.56 0.03
CA ALA A 204 -0.38 3.93 -1.15
C ALA A 204 0.32 3.54 -2.46
N GLU A 205 1.63 3.81 -2.59
CA GLU A 205 2.45 3.39 -3.76
C GLU A 205 2.44 1.87 -3.97
N ARG A 206 2.43 1.11 -2.87
CA ARG A 206 2.47 -0.36 -2.90
C ARG A 206 1.10 -1.02 -3.04
N GLY A 207 0.02 -0.27 -2.97
CA GLY A 207 -1.34 -0.84 -3.01
C GLY A 207 -1.73 -1.57 -1.71
N CYS A 208 -1.12 -1.24 -0.56
CA CYS A 208 -1.41 -1.92 0.70
C CYS A 208 -2.70 -1.36 1.35
N MET A 209 -3.86 -1.79 0.84
CA MET A 209 -5.17 -1.30 1.28
C MET A 209 -5.40 -1.33 2.81
N PRO A 210 -5.07 -2.41 3.56
CA PRO A 210 -5.30 -2.44 5.00
C PRO A 210 -4.54 -1.37 5.78
N VAL A 211 -3.30 -1.06 5.35
CA VAL A 211 -2.47 -0.02 5.98
C VAL A 211 -3.01 1.37 5.63
N VAL A 212 -3.43 1.58 4.39
CA VAL A 212 -4.05 2.86 3.97
C VAL A 212 -5.33 3.13 4.76
N GLN A 213 -6.23 2.16 4.84
CA GLN A 213 -7.48 2.27 5.62
C GLN A 213 -7.19 2.64 7.08
N TRP A 214 -6.22 1.97 7.69
CA TRP A 214 -5.83 2.22 9.07
C TRP A 214 -5.38 3.67 9.33
N PHE A 215 -4.64 4.28 8.39
CA PHE A 215 -4.23 5.68 8.47
C PHE A 215 -5.41 6.63 8.23
N VAL A 216 -6.26 6.37 7.24
CA VAL A 216 -7.44 7.20 6.95
C VAL A 216 -8.40 7.24 8.15
N GLU A 217 -8.66 6.09 8.79
CA GLU A 217 -9.51 5.97 9.98
C GLU A 217 -8.98 6.76 11.18
N ARG A 218 -7.69 7.06 11.22
CA ARG A 218 -7.04 7.86 12.27
C ARG A 218 -7.01 9.35 12.00
N GLY A 219 -7.66 9.80 10.93
CA GLY A 219 -7.80 11.22 10.63
C GLY A 219 -6.51 11.87 10.15
N CYS A 220 -5.82 11.25 9.18
CA CYS A 220 -4.73 11.89 8.46
C CYS A 220 -5.14 13.28 7.93
N ARG A 221 -4.16 14.18 7.86
CA ARG A 221 -4.39 15.55 7.40
C ARG A 221 -4.76 15.55 5.92
N ASP A 222 -5.54 16.54 5.50
CA ASP A 222 -6.04 16.62 4.13
C ASP A 222 -4.92 16.61 3.07
N MET A 223 -3.79 17.29 3.35
CA MET A 223 -2.63 17.29 2.46
C MET A 223 -1.94 15.92 2.41
N GLU A 224 -1.94 15.15 3.50
CA GLU A 224 -1.37 13.80 3.53
C GLU A 224 -2.21 12.84 2.68
N LEU A 225 -3.54 12.96 2.77
CA LEU A 225 -4.47 12.21 1.93
C LEU A 225 -4.28 12.57 0.44
N CYS A 226 -4.10 13.85 0.12
CA CYS A 226 -3.82 14.29 -1.24
C CYS A 226 -2.50 13.70 -1.78
N LEU A 227 -1.41 13.78 -1.00
CA LEU A 227 -0.12 13.21 -1.40
C LEU A 227 -0.18 11.68 -1.53
N ALA A 228 -0.93 11.00 -0.66
CA ALA A 228 -1.15 9.56 -0.75
C ALA A 228 -1.95 9.18 -2.01
N LEU A 229 -2.98 9.96 -2.35
CA LEU A 229 -3.73 9.79 -3.59
C LEU A 229 -2.81 9.94 -4.81
N THR A 230 -1.98 11.00 -4.85
CA THR A 230 -0.99 11.19 -5.92
C THR A 230 0.01 10.03 -5.98
N ALA A 231 0.44 9.50 -4.84
CA ALA A 231 1.36 8.37 -4.79
C ALA A 231 0.72 7.08 -5.34
N ALA A 232 -0.52 6.77 -4.93
CA ALA A 232 -1.30 5.66 -5.46
C ALA A 232 -1.55 5.77 -6.96
N THR A 233 -1.95 6.93 -7.45
CA THR A 233 -2.19 7.16 -8.88
C THR A 233 -0.91 7.08 -9.68
N SER A 234 0.19 7.61 -9.14
CA SER A 234 1.50 7.51 -9.78
C SER A 234 1.99 6.07 -9.91
N SER A 235 1.62 5.17 -9.00
CA SER A 235 1.98 3.75 -9.07
C SER A 235 0.89 2.88 -9.72
N SER A 236 -0.09 3.50 -10.37
CA SER A 236 -1.26 2.83 -10.96
C SER A 236 -2.02 1.90 -10.00
N GLN A 237 -2.02 2.22 -8.70
CA GLN A 237 -2.77 1.51 -7.66
C GLN A 237 -4.23 2.00 -7.63
N VAL A 238 -4.99 1.64 -8.68
CA VAL A 238 -6.34 2.15 -8.92
C VAL A 238 -7.29 1.90 -7.76
N GLU A 239 -7.21 0.72 -7.11
CA GLU A 239 -8.07 0.39 -5.97
C GLU A 239 -7.85 1.33 -4.79
N VAL A 240 -6.59 1.60 -4.45
CA VAL A 240 -6.23 2.54 -3.37
C VAL A 240 -6.59 3.97 -3.75
N ALA A 241 -6.34 4.38 -4.99
CA ALA A 241 -6.70 5.70 -5.47
C ALA A 241 -8.23 5.92 -5.42
N ALA A 242 -9.02 4.91 -5.78
CA ALA A 242 -10.48 4.93 -5.69
C ALA A 242 -10.98 5.02 -4.24
N TYR A 243 -10.30 4.35 -3.31
CA TYR A 243 -10.61 4.47 -1.89
C TYR A 243 -10.25 5.87 -1.33
N LEU A 244 -9.09 6.42 -1.70
CA LEU A 244 -8.60 7.71 -1.18
C LEU A 244 -9.34 8.92 -1.76
N LEU A 245 -9.73 8.88 -3.04
CA LEU A 245 -10.29 10.04 -3.75
C LEU A 245 -11.48 10.71 -3.01
N PRO A 246 -12.47 9.97 -2.48
CA PRO A 246 -13.59 10.56 -1.73
C PRO A 246 -13.17 11.22 -0.40
N HIS A 247 -12.03 10.83 0.17
CA HIS A 247 -11.54 11.37 1.45
C HIS A 247 -10.73 12.65 1.29
N VAL A 248 -10.26 12.99 0.08
CA VAL A 248 -9.53 14.24 -0.15
C VAL A 248 -10.51 15.39 -0.36
N PRO A 249 -10.36 16.52 0.35
CA PRO A 249 -11.24 17.68 0.15
C PRO A 249 -11.14 18.25 -1.27
N LYS A 250 -12.31 18.51 -1.87
CA LYS A 250 -12.42 19.04 -3.24
C LYS A 250 -11.65 20.33 -3.47
N HIS A 251 -11.58 21.22 -2.49
CA HIS A 251 -10.86 22.48 -2.61
C HIS A 251 -9.34 22.27 -2.76
N ILE A 252 -8.78 21.22 -2.15
CA ILE A 252 -7.36 20.85 -2.31
C ILE A 252 -7.15 20.22 -3.68
N LEU A 253 -8.05 19.31 -4.09
CA LEU A 253 -7.99 18.69 -5.42
C LEU A 253 -8.04 19.75 -6.54
N ALA A 254 -8.89 20.77 -6.39
CA ALA A 254 -8.98 21.88 -7.33
C ALA A 254 -7.74 22.79 -7.31
N ALA A 255 -7.20 23.08 -6.12
CA ALA A 255 -6.01 23.93 -5.98
C ALA A 255 -4.73 23.28 -6.52
N LEU A 256 -4.62 21.96 -6.44
CA LEU A 256 -3.43 21.18 -6.85
C LEU A 256 -3.68 20.33 -8.10
N SER A 257 -4.71 20.63 -8.88
CA SER A 257 -5.18 19.75 -9.95
C SER A 257 -4.11 19.47 -11.01
N ILE A 258 -3.29 20.48 -11.35
CA ILE A 258 -2.24 20.35 -12.35
C ILE A 258 -1.05 19.56 -11.77
N GLU A 259 -0.67 19.87 -10.55
CA GLU A 259 0.43 19.26 -9.81
C GLU A 259 0.17 17.77 -9.56
N ILE A 260 -1.07 17.41 -9.20
CA ILE A 260 -1.48 16.01 -9.02
C ILE A 260 -1.29 15.23 -10.33
N LEU A 261 -1.73 15.77 -11.46
CA LEU A 261 -1.60 15.07 -12.76
C LEU A 261 -0.15 15.00 -13.23
N LYS A 262 0.65 16.06 -13.03
CA LYS A 262 2.09 16.05 -13.34
C LYS A 262 2.83 15.00 -12.50
N ALA A 263 2.66 15.04 -11.18
CA ALA A 263 3.31 14.10 -10.27
C ALA A 263 2.85 12.65 -10.49
N ALA A 264 1.57 12.44 -10.82
CA ALA A 264 1.05 11.12 -11.19
C ALA A 264 1.71 10.56 -12.45
N ALA A 265 2.13 11.41 -13.40
CA ALA A 265 2.79 10.95 -14.62
C ALA A 265 4.31 10.77 -14.48
N GLU A 266 4.98 11.56 -13.64
CA GLU A 266 6.45 11.50 -13.51
C GLU A 266 6.96 10.19 -12.90
N ARG A 267 6.20 9.59 -11.96
CA ARG A 267 6.65 8.41 -11.22
C ARG A 267 6.14 7.08 -11.80
N SER A 268 5.35 7.12 -12.88
CA SER A 268 4.50 6.00 -13.28
C SER A 268 5.11 4.92 -14.16
N GLY A 269 6.44 4.88 -14.28
CA GLY A 269 7.11 3.79 -15.01
C GLY A 269 6.55 3.56 -16.41
N ARG A 270 6.14 4.65 -17.09
CA ARG A 270 5.50 4.72 -18.44
C ARG A 270 4.01 4.39 -18.52
N SER A 271 3.35 3.92 -17.45
CA SER A 271 1.89 3.72 -17.44
C SER A 271 1.18 5.04 -17.10
N LEU A 272 0.13 5.42 -17.83
CA LEU A 272 -0.71 6.57 -17.49
C LEU A 272 -2.09 6.13 -16.98
N ASP A 273 -2.20 4.89 -16.51
CA ASP A 273 -3.47 4.30 -16.08
C ASP A 273 -4.03 5.03 -14.85
N GLY A 274 -3.17 5.43 -13.90
CA GLY A 274 -3.60 6.25 -12.75
C GLY A 274 -4.07 7.65 -13.14
N VAL A 275 -3.45 8.28 -14.13
CA VAL A 275 -3.91 9.56 -14.70
C VAL A 275 -5.25 9.38 -15.40
N SER A 276 -5.38 8.34 -16.22
CA SER A 276 -6.65 7.98 -16.87
C SER A 276 -7.75 7.75 -15.85
N PHE A 277 -7.44 7.04 -14.76
CA PHE A 277 -8.38 6.78 -13.67
C PHE A 277 -8.87 8.07 -13.00
N LEU A 278 -7.98 9.01 -12.67
CA LEU A 278 -8.37 10.29 -12.06
C LEU A 278 -9.32 11.08 -12.96
N LEU A 279 -8.99 11.17 -14.25
CA LEU A 279 -9.80 11.89 -15.24
C LEU A 279 -11.16 11.21 -15.44
N GLN A 280 -11.19 9.89 -15.56
CA GLN A 280 -12.44 9.11 -15.66
C GLN A 280 -13.30 9.23 -14.41
N SER A 281 -12.69 9.39 -13.23
CA SER A 281 -13.40 9.49 -11.96
C SER A 281 -14.01 10.87 -11.70
N ASP A 282 -13.81 11.84 -12.60
CA ASP A 282 -14.16 13.25 -12.37
C ASP A 282 -13.57 13.73 -11.03
N PHE A 283 -12.25 13.65 -10.87
CA PHE A 283 -11.61 13.87 -9.57
C PHE A 283 -11.88 15.25 -8.96
N LEU A 284 -12.29 16.25 -9.76
CA LEU A 284 -12.71 17.57 -9.25
C LEU A 284 -14.20 17.63 -8.86
N GLY A 285 -14.99 16.64 -9.28
CA GLY A 285 -16.44 16.59 -9.12
C GLY A 285 -17.17 17.63 -9.97
N GLU A 286 -16.50 18.18 -10.97
CA GLU A 286 -17.04 19.11 -11.95
C GLU A 286 -16.45 18.76 -13.33
N PRO A 287 -17.25 18.17 -14.24
CA PRO A 287 -16.76 17.68 -15.53
C PRO A 287 -16.04 18.74 -16.36
N ALA A 288 -16.57 19.96 -16.40
CA ALA A 288 -15.99 21.07 -17.14
C ALA A 288 -14.60 21.44 -16.61
N ALA A 289 -14.44 21.48 -15.28
CA ALA A 289 -13.15 21.75 -14.64
C ALA A 289 -12.14 20.63 -14.92
N THR A 290 -12.55 19.36 -14.79
CA THR A 290 -11.68 18.20 -15.05
C THR A 290 -11.16 18.20 -16.48
N TYR A 291 -12.03 18.46 -17.48
CA TYR A 291 -11.60 18.59 -18.87
C TYR A 291 -10.73 19.83 -19.11
N ALA A 292 -11.04 20.97 -18.51
CA ALA A 292 -10.28 22.21 -18.67
C ALA A 292 -8.84 22.06 -18.15
N VAL A 293 -8.64 21.36 -17.03
CA VAL A 293 -7.30 21.07 -16.49
C VAL A 293 -6.51 20.18 -17.45
N ALA A 294 -7.12 19.09 -17.94
CA ALA A 294 -6.48 18.19 -18.90
C ALA A 294 -6.05 18.93 -20.19
N ASP A 295 -6.93 19.79 -20.69
CA ASP A 295 -6.71 20.58 -21.89
C ASP A 295 -5.67 21.70 -21.69
N SER A 296 -5.63 22.32 -20.50
CA SER A 296 -4.59 23.27 -20.11
C SER A 296 -3.20 22.62 -20.15
N ILE A 297 -3.04 21.42 -19.57
CA ILE A 297 -1.77 20.70 -19.60
C ILE A 297 -1.42 20.27 -21.02
N ALA A 298 -2.39 19.81 -21.82
CA ALA A 298 -2.17 19.40 -23.20
C ALA A 298 -1.67 20.54 -24.11
N ARG A 299 -2.13 21.78 -23.87
CA ARG A 299 -1.72 23.00 -24.60
C ARG A 299 -0.49 23.67 -24.00
N SER A 300 -0.05 23.25 -22.83
CA SER A 300 1.06 23.87 -22.13
C SER A 300 2.39 23.66 -22.85
N ASN A 301 3.19 24.72 -22.92
CA ASN A 301 4.60 24.68 -23.33
C ASN A 301 5.55 24.58 -22.12
N ASP A 302 5.01 24.29 -20.94
CA ASP A 302 5.80 24.11 -19.72
C ASP A 302 6.68 22.86 -19.83
N GLU A 303 8.00 23.06 -19.89
CA GLU A 303 9.00 22.00 -19.97
C GLU A 303 9.02 21.08 -18.74
N SER A 304 8.41 21.51 -17.62
CA SER A 304 8.26 20.64 -16.44
C SER A 304 7.08 19.66 -16.54
N VAL A 305 6.30 19.69 -17.63
CA VAL A 305 5.30 18.66 -17.92
C VAL A 305 5.96 17.54 -18.72
N ALA A 306 5.90 16.31 -18.20
CA ALA A 306 6.40 15.13 -18.90
C ALA A 306 5.83 15.02 -20.33
N PRO A 307 6.66 14.78 -21.36
CA PRO A 307 6.21 14.76 -22.75
C PRO A 307 5.19 13.65 -23.01
N GLU A 308 5.29 12.52 -22.32
CA GLU A 308 4.34 11.41 -22.40
C GLU A 308 2.95 11.83 -21.89
N LEU A 309 2.90 12.56 -20.77
CA LEU A 309 1.64 13.10 -20.24
C LEU A 309 1.00 14.07 -21.23
N ARG A 310 1.81 15.00 -21.77
CA ARG A 310 1.32 15.99 -22.73
C ARG A 310 0.76 15.33 -23.98
N ALA A 311 1.47 14.33 -24.53
CA ALA A 311 1.02 13.56 -25.69
C ALA A 311 -0.28 12.80 -25.40
N PHE A 312 -0.36 12.11 -24.27
CA PHE A 312 -1.56 11.37 -23.84
C PHE A 312 -2.78 12.27 -23.68
N LEU A 313 -2.64 13.41 -23.00
CA LEU A 313 -3.73 14.36 -22.81
C LEU A 313 -4.14 14.99 -24.15
N LYS A 314 -3.16 15.33 -25.00
CA LYS A 314 -3.44 15.85 -26.35
C LYS A 314 -4.21 14.85 -27.21
N GLU A 315 -3.87 13.56 -27.14
CA GLU A 315 -4.52 12.51 -27.93
C GLU A 315 -5.92 12.15 -27.41
N HIS A 316 -6.14 12.17 -26.10
CA HIS A 316 -7.35 11.60 -25.51
C HIS A 316 -8.26 12.59 -24.78
N TRP A 317 -7.70 13.61 -24.12
CA TRP A 317 -8.42 14.40 -23.11
C TRP A 317 -8.49 15.91 -23.40
N SER A 318 -7.85 16.36 -24.48
CA SER A 318 -7.87 17.77 -24.91
C SER A 318 -9.12 18.13 -25.72
N GLU A 319 -9.35 19.43 -25.90
CA GLU A 319 -10.37 19.94 -26.81
C GLU A 319 -10.08 19.54 -28.27
N ALA A 320 -8.80 19.49 -28.65
CA ALA A 320 -8.40 18.97 -29.96
C ALA A 320 -8.76 17.49 -30.15
N ALA A 321 -8.64 16.68 -29.09
CA ALA A 321 -9.06 15.28 -29.09
C ALA A 321 -10.58 15.15 -29.29
N PHE A 322 -11.37 16.05 -28.70
CA PHE A 322 -12.82 16.09 -28.91
C PHE A 322 -13.18 16.36 -30.38
N LEU A 323 -12.56 17.37 -30.98
CA LEU A 323 -12.78 17.73 -32.39
C LEU A 323 -12.35 16.60 -33.35
N ASP A 324 -11.22 15.94 -33.07
CA ASP A 324 -10.77 14.76 -33.81
C ASP A 324 -11.76 13.59 -33.66
N GLY A 325 -12.30 13.38 -32.47
CA GLY A 325 -13.36 12.42 -32.21
C GLY A 325 -14.63 12.68 -33.03
N LEU A 326 -15.07 13.94 -33.10
CA LEU A 326 -16.21 14.34 -33.95
C LEU A 326 -15.94 14.03 -35.42
N LYS A 327 -14.76 14.38 -35.93
CA LYS A 327 -14.35 14.11 -37.31
C LYS A 327 -14.35 12.61 -37.61
N GLN A 328 -13.81 11.79 -36.72
CA GLN A 328 -13.82 10.32 -36.85
C GLN A 328 -15.25 9.77 -36.85
N GLY A 329 -16.14 10.30 -36.00
CA GLY A 329 -17.56 9.95 -36.00
C GLY A 329 -18.25 10.27 -37.33
N GLN A 330 -17.93 11.43 -37.93
CA GLN A 330 -18.48 11.85 -39.23
C GLN A 330 -17.98 10.96 -40.36
N GLU A 331 -16.67 10.67 -40.40
CA GLU A 331 -16.06 9.76 -41.36
C GLU A 331 -16.65 8.36 -41.26
N HIS A 332 -16.81 7.83 -40.03
CA HIS A 332 -17.46 6.55 -39.78
C HIS A 332 -18.89 6.51 -40.31
N TYR A 333 -19.68 7.54 -40.03
CA TYR A 333 -21.05 7.64 -40.55
C TYR A 333 -21.06 7.68 -42.09
N MET A 334 -20.18 8.45 -42.72
CA MET A 334 -20.10 8.52 -44.18
C MET A 334 -19.69 7.18 -44.80
N ASN A 335 -18.77 6.46 -44.18
CA ASN A 335 -18.40 5.11 -44.60
C ASN A 335 -19.58 4.15 -44.45
N LEU A 336 -20.31 4.20 -43.34
CA LEU A 336 -21.53 3.40 -43.14
C LEU A 336 -22.57 3.69 -44.23
N VAL A 337 -22.84 4.96 -44.53
CA VAL A 337 -23.80 5.35 -45.57
C VAL A 337 -23.37 4.86 -46.95
N ARG A 338 -22.06 4.92 -47.28
CA ARG A 338 -21.53 4.37 -48.53
C ARG A 338 -21.73 2.86 -48.61
N ILE A 339 -21.44 2.12 -47.54
CA ILE A 339 -21.65 0.67 -47.49
C ILE A 339 -23.14 0.33 -47.63
N VAL A 340 -24.03 1.07 -46.95
CA VAL A 340 -25.48 0.83 -47.03
C VAL A 340 -26.05 1.16 -48.41
N LYS A 341 -25.55 2.21 -49.08
CA LYS A 341 -26.08 2.62 -50.38
C LYS A 341 -25.46 1.85 -51.55
N TRP A 342 -24.17 1.57 -51.49
CA TRP A 342 -23.37 1.09 -52.64
C TRP A 342 -22.62 -0.21 -52.35
N GLY A 343 -22.82 -0.82 -51.18
CA GLY A 343 -22.18 -2.08 -50.83
C GLY A 343 -22.76 -3.25 -51.61
N GLU A 344 -21.90 -4.02 -52.27
CA GLU A 344 -22.27 -5.20 -53.08
C GLU A 344 -22.09 -6.52 -52.31
N SER A 345 -21.91 -6.46 -50.99
CA SER A 345 -21.76 -7.67 -50.16
C SER A 345 -23.03 -8.52 -50.24
N PRO A 346 -22.95 -9.86 -50.24
CA PRO A 346 -24.12 -10.74 -50.29
C PRO A 346 -25.14 -10.53 -49.16
N ILE A 347 -24.72 -9.93 -48.04
CA ILE A 347 -25.53 -9.66 -46.85
C ILE A 347 -26.32 -8.34 -46.95
N CYS A 348 -26.07 -7.51 -47.98
CA CYS A 348 -26.76 -6.24 -48.30
C CYS A 348 -27.25 -5.49 -47.05
N LEU A 349 -26.39 -4.69 -46.40
CA LEU A 349 -26.74 -4.02 -45.12
C LEU A 349 -28.03 -3.20 -45.17
N ARG A 350 -28.46 -2.73 -46.35
CA ARG A 350 -29.73 -2.02 -46.57
C ARG A 350 -30.96 -2.86 -46.23
N ASP A 351 -30.89 -4.18 -46.40
CA ASP A 351 -32.01 -5.10 -46.22
C ASP A 351 -32.21 -5.49 -44.75
N LEU A 352 -31.26 -5.12 -43.89
CA LEU A 352 -31.35 -5.37 -42.45
C LEU A 352 -32.30 -4.38 -41.75
N PRO A 353 -33.04 -4.85 -40.72
CA PRO A 353 -33.81 -4.00 -39.83
C PRO A 353 -33.00 -2.82 -39.27
N GLY A 354 -33.67 -1.67 -39.08
CA GLY A 354 -33.06 -0.44 -38.54
C GLY A 354 -32.18 -0.68 -37.29
N PRO A 355 -32.67 -1.33 -36.23
CA PRO A 355 -31.90 -1.60 -35.02
C PRO A 355 -30.63 -2.44 -35.25
N LEU A 356 -30.67 -3.40 -36.19
CA LEU A 356 -29.49 -4.21 -36.53
C LEU A 356 -28.44 -3.40 -37.29
N ARG A 357 -28.86 -2.47 -38.16
CA ARG A 357 -27.94 -1.52 -38.83
C ARG A 357 -27.27 -0.61 -37.81
N VAL A 358 -28.01 -0.10 -36.83
CA VAL A 358 -27.46 0.71 -35.72
C VAL A 358 -26.49 -0.12 -34.89
N ALA A 359 -26.83 -1.37 -34.56
CA ALA A 359 -25.94 -2.25 -33.83
C ALA A 359 -24.62 -2.52 -34.57
N ILE A 360 -24.66 -2.85 -35.86
CA ILE A 360 -23.45 -3.02 -36.67
C ILE A 360 -22.60 -1.74 -36.67
N ALA A 361 -23.24 -0.57 -36.74
CA ALA A 361 -22.54 0.70 -36.80
C ALA A 361 -21.91 1.11 -35.46
N TYR A 362 -22.59 0.94 -34.34
CA TYR A 362 -22.24 1.64 -33.10
C TYR A 362 -22.08 0.74 -31.87
N LEU A 363 -22.37 -0.57 -31.96
CA LEU A 363 -22.13 -1.51 -30.85
C LEU A 363 -20.66 -1.57 -30.41
N PRO A 364 -19.65 -1.52 -31.31
CA PRO A 364 -18.24 -1.47 -30.89
C PRO A 364 -17.94 -0.23 -30.04
N LEU A 365 -18.35 0.95 -30.51
CA LEU A 365 -18.18 2.22 -29.79
C LEU A 365 -18.88 2.18 -28.42
N TYR A 366 -20.12 1.70 -28.38
CA TYR A 366 -20.87 1.53 -27.14
C TYR A 366 -20.13 0.62 -26.14
N ARG A 367 -19.69 -0.56 -26.58
CA ARG A 367 -18.96 -1.51 -25.73
C ARG A 367 -17.65 -0.93 -25.22
N GLU A 368 -16.92 -0.22 -26.06
CA GLU A 368 -15.68 0.44 -25.67
C GLU A 368 -15.90 1.52 -24.61
N CYS A 369 -16.89 2.39 -24.81
CA CYS A 369 -17.25 3.44 -23.85
C CYS A 369 -17.79 2.86 -22.54
N ARG A 370 -18.60 1.80 -22.60
CA ARG A 370 -19.07 1.09 -21.40
C ARG A 370 -17.92 0.42 -20.65
N LYS A 371 -16.97 -0.19 -21.37
CA LYS A 371 -15.77 -0.82 -20.77
C LYS A 371 -14.84 0.20 -20.12
N ALA A 372 -14.70 1.39 -20.70
CA ALA A 372 -13.91 2.46 -20.09
C ALA A 372 -14.43 2.88 -18.71
N GLY A 373 -15.75 2.74 -18.47
CA GLY A 373 -16.36 3.02 -17.17
C GLY A 373 -16.16 4.46 -16.72
N GLY A 374 -16.36 4.70 -15.42
CA GLY A 374 -16.15 6.01 -14.81
C GLY A 374 -17.32 7.00 -14.92
N CYS A 375 -17.09 8.20 -14.41
CA CYS A 375 -17.98 9.35 -14.52
C CYS A 375 -17.79 10.07 -15.86
N LEU A 376 -16.54 10.18 -16.33
CA LEU A 376 -16.17 10.86 -17.58
C LEU A 376 -15.56 9.89 -18.60
N LEU A 377 -15.82 10.18 -19.86
CA LEU A 377 -15.17 9.55 -21.00
C LEU A 377 -14.03 10.44 -21.50
N SER A 378 -13.05 9.85 -22.17
CA SER A 378 -12.05 10.63 -22.90
C SER A 378 -12.72 11.54 -23.93
N GLN A 379 -12.19 12.74 -24.11
CA GLN A 379 -12.74 13.74 -25.04
C GLN A 379 -12.90 13.19 -26.46
N ARG A 380 -11.94 12.39 -26.93
CA ARG A 380 -12.03 11.73 -28.24
C ARG A 380 -13.24 10.81 -28.38
N ARG A 381 -13.49 9.96 -27.37
CA ARG A 381 -14.65 9.07 -27.35
C ARG A 381 -15.96 9.83 -27.20
N ARG A 382 -15.95 10.88 -26.36
CA ARG A 382 -17.09 11.79 -26.21
C ARG A 382 -17.46 12.43 -27.56
N GLY A 383 -16.50 12.91 -28.33
CA GLY A 383 -16.74 13.46 -29.68
C GLY A 383 -17.40 12.45 -30.62
N GLN A 384 -16.89 11.21 -30.66
CA GLN A 384 -17.49 10.14 -31.46
C GLN A 384 -18.94 9.83 -31.04
N LEU A 385 -19.21 9.81 -29.73
CA LEU A 385 -20.55 9.57 -29.18
C LEU A 385 -21.51 10.72 -29.47
N VAL A 386 -21.08 11.98 -29.36
CA VAL A 386 -21.90 13.15 -29.72
C VAL A 386 -22.34 13.05 -31.17
N GLU A 387 -21.41 12.72 -32.08
CA GLU A 387 -21.76 12.57 -33.48
C GLU A 387 -22.69 11.37 -33.72
N ALA A 388 -22.44 10.22 -33.08
CA ALA A 388 -23.34 9.07 -33.17
C ALA A 388 -24.75 9.40 -32.67
N ALA A 389 -24.86 10.05 -31.51
CA ALA A 389 -26.13 10.45 -30.92
C ALA A 389 -26.87 11.46 -31.81
N ARG A 390 -26.17 12.45 -32.38
CA ARG A 390 -26.72 13.41 -33.34
C ARG A 390 -27.36 12.71 -34.55
N ARG A 391 -26.69 11.69 -35.09
CA ARG A 391 -27.18 10.91 -36.26
C ARG A 391 -28.37 10.02 -35.95
N LEU A 392 -28.47 9.52 -34.71
CA LEU A 392 -29.51 8.60 -34.27
C LEU A 392 -30.75 9.30 -33.71
N GLY A 393 -30.57 10.38 -32.96
CA GLY A 393 -31.63 11.06 -32.22
C GLY A 393 -32.15 12.35 -32.85
N GLY A 394 -31.41 12.98 -33.78
CA GLY A 394 -31.80 14.25 -34.39
C GLY A 394 -31.87 15.44 -33.43
N VAL A 395 -31.44 15.27 -32.17
CA VAL A 395 -31.41 16.31 -31.14
C VAL A 395 -29.99 16.86 -31.04
N GLU A 396 -29.86 18.19 -31.04
CA GLU A 396 -28.67 18.89 -30.57
C GLU A 396 -28.59 18.70 -29.05
N LEU A 397 -28.00 17.59 -28.62
CA LEU A 397 -27.54 17.46 -27.25
C LEU A 397 -26.55 18.60 -27.02
N GLU A 398 -26.75 19.38 -25.95
CA GLU A 398 -25.79 20.40 -25.53
C GLU A 398 -24.39 19.78 -25.52
N GLU A 399 -23.40 20.53 -26.00
CA GLU A 399 -22.01 20.07 -26.06
C GLU A 399 -21.52 19.62 -24.68
N ALA A 400 -22.11 20.14 -23.59
CA ALA A 400 -21.88 19.80 -22.19
C ALA A 400 -22.49 18.45 -21.71
N SER A 401 -23.23 17.73 -22.56
CA SER A 401 -23.89 16.48 -22.17
C SER A 401 -22.90 15.44 -21.62
N GLN A 402 -23.25 14.85 -20.48
CA GLN A 402 -22.41 13.90 -19.76
C GLN A 402 -22.32 12.57 -20.54
N GLY A 403 -21.17 11.89 -20.47
CA GLY A 403 -20.93 10.64 -21.22
C GLY A 403 -22.02 9.57 -21.03
N ARG A 404 -22.65 9.50 -19.86
CA ARG A 404 -23.78 8.60 -19.57
C ARG A 404 -25.04 8.93 -20.35
N GLN A 405 -25.36 10.21 -20.53
CA GLN A 405 -26.53 10.64 -21.32
C GLN A 405 -26.35 10.29 -22.78
N LEU A 406 -25.14 10.49 -23.32
CA LEU A 406 -24.80 10.10 -24.69
C LEU A 406 -24.90 8.59 -24.90
N LEU A 407 -24.43 7.78 -23.93
CA LEU A 407 -24.57 6.33 -23.99
C LEU A 407 -26.03 5.88 -23.96
N ALA A 408 -26.87 6.50 -23.13
CA ALA A 408 -28.29 6.19 -23.06
C ALA A 408 -29.02 6.39 -24.41
N VAL A 409 -28.61 7.38 -25.21
CA VAL A 409 -29.15 7.57 -26.57
C VAL A 409 -28.80 6.40 -27.48
N LEU A 410 -27.56 5.90 -27.43
CA LEU A 410 -27.19 4.71 -28.20
C LEU A 410 -27.92 3.46 -27.68
N GLU A 411 -28.01 3.28 -26.37
CA GLU A 411 -28.71 2.15 -25.74
C GLU A 411 -30.17 2.05 -26.19
N HIS A 412 -30.87 3.18 -26.31
CA HIS A 412 -32.27 3.21 -26.75
C HIS A 412 -32.47 2.63 -28.16
N HIS A 413 -31.48 2.80 -29.04
CA HIS A 413 -31.56 2.36 -30.44
C HIS A 413 -30.92 1.00 -30.67
N LEU A 414 -30.24 0.43 -29.66
CA LEU A 414 -29.62 -0.88 -29.71
C LEU A 414 -30.61 -1.99 -29.31
N PRO A 415 -30.60 -3.15 -29.99
CA PRO A 415 -31.38 -4.30 -29.58
C PRO A 415 -31.03 -4.76 -28.15
N SER A 416 -32.03 -4.95 -27.30
CA SER A 416 -31.86 -5.28 -25.87
C SER A 416 -31.04 -6.55 -25.61
N PHE A 417 -31.13 -7.56 -26.49
CA PHE A 417 -30.35 -8.79 -26.38
C PHE A 417 -28.84 -8.59 -26.58
N LEU A 418 -28.40 -7.48 -27.17
CA LEU A 418 -26.98 -7.13 -27.35
C LEU A 418 -26.40 -6.32 -26.18
N LEU A 419 -27.25 -5.81 -25.29
CA LEU A 419 -26.85 -4.99 -24.15
C LEU A 419 -26.46 -5.84 -22.93
N ASN A 420 -26.98 -7.08 -22.83
CA ASN A 420 -26.80 -7.99 -21.69
C ASN A 420 -25.55 -8.90 -21.76
N THR A 421 -24.66 -8.68 -22.73
CA THR A 421 -23.32 -9.28 -22.83
C THR A 421 -22.28 -8.25 -22.48
#